data_AF-A0A9D2TI43-F1
#
_entry.id   AF-A0A9D2TI43-F1
#
_cell.length_a   1.000
_cell.length_b   1.000
_cell.length_c   1.000
_cell.angle_alpha   90.00
_cell.angle_beta   90.00
_cell.angle_gamma   90.00
#
_symmetry.space_group_name_H-M   'P 1'
#
loop_
_entity.id
_entity.type
_entity.pdbx_description
1 polymer ?
#
loop_
_entity_poly.entity_id
_entity_poly.type
_entity_poly.pdbx_seq_one_letter_code
_entity_poly.pdbx_strand_id
1 'polypeptide(L)'
;MISLSRSRVLRVVAGAGAVGALSLVEPRRLGPLGHATYRIGVAAATAALVADSSRYDLPVLDPVRDGVVAGGVTLGLMDLLESFDARMVDALQGLGMERPRLVLAALGAVGTAAVIALPHIGDPDGDWSPLEETFGEPTGVPLPSEARALIAALLADAPDGPALPGAEALRDQLASARALDTGGVSTDLQLVVEDPERLAVPRQQLWPVRAEFRRGGIRYVLELQIDDGRLGMLSVMVPDEEPRLEHALSQLSSPAFVLPDPDEIVLRRETDAP
;
A
#
# COMPACT_ATOMS: atom_id res chain seq x y z
N MET A 1 5.58 -20.86 8.35
CA MET A 1 5.93 -20.80 6.91
C MET A 1 4.81 -21.42 6.07
N ILE A 2 3.77 -20.65 5.76
CA ILE A 2 2.82 -20.93 4.66
C ILE A 2 2.95 -19.75 3.70
N SER A 3 3.87 -19.92 2.75
CA SER A 3 3.84 -19.41 1.37
C SER A 3 3.05 -18.12 1.06
N LEU A 4 3.76 -16.99 1.00
CA LEU A 4 3.36 -15.77 0.26
C LEU A 4 3.01 -16.08 -1.20
N SER A 5 3.67 -17.08 -1.80
CA SER A 5 3.39 -17.60 -3.14
C SER A 5 2.00 -18.28 -3.25
N ARG A 6 1.59 -19.07 -2.25
CA ARG A 6 0.34 -19.86 -2.28
C ARG A 6 -0.87 -18.98 -2.04
N SER A 7 -0.78 -17.99 -1.15
CA SER A 7 -1.85 -17.00 -0.95
C SER A 7 -2.03 -16.10 -2.18
N ARG A 8 -0.94 -15.76 -2.88
CA ARG A 8 -0.97 -15.04 -4.17
C ARG A 8 -1.63 -15.88 -5.27
N VAL A 9 -1.18 -17.12 -5.47
CA VAL A 9 -1.78 -18.05 -6.45
C VAL A 9 -3.26 -18.29 -6.14
N LEU A 10 -3.63 -18.44 -4.86
CA LEU A 10 -5.03 -18.60 -4.45
C LEU A 10 -5.87 -17.39 -4.84
N ARG A 11 -5.38 -16.16 -4.64
CA ARG A 11 -6.09 -14.93 -5.02
C ARG A 11 -6.23 -14.77 -6.54
N VAL A 12 -5.17 -15.04 -7.30
CA VAL A 12 -5.22 -15.04 -8.78
C VAL A 12 -6.26 -16.04 -9.27
N VAL A 13 -6.20 -17.28 -8.79
CA VAL A 13 -7.12 -18.36 -9.19
C VAL A 13 -8.55 -18.04 -8.76
N ALA A 14 -8.76 -17.54 -7.56
CA ALA A 14 -10.09 -17.20 -7.06
C ALA A 14 -10.69 -16.01 -7.83
N GLY A 15 -9.93 -14.94 -8.06
CA GLY A 15 -10.38 -13.77 -8.81
C GLY A 15 -10.66 -14.07 -10.28
N ALA A 16 -9.71 -14.70 -10.98
CA ALA A 16 -9.89 -15.10 -12.38
C ALA A 16 -11.02 -16.13 -12.54
N GLY A 17 -11.12 -17.08 -11.61
CA GLY A 17 -12.20 -18.06 -11.57
C GLY A 17 -13.57 -17.42 -11.35
N ALA A 18 -13.68 -16.46 -10.43
CA ALA A 18 -14.93 -15.74 -10.17
C ALA A 18 -15.39 -14.93 -11.39
N VAL A 19 -14.49 -14.17 -12.02
CA VAL A 19 -14.81 -13.38 -13.23
C VAL A 19 -15.18 -14.29 -14.40
N GLY A 20 -14.42 -15.38 -14.61
CA GLY A 20 -14.73 -16.38 -15.63
C GLY A 20 -16.11 -17.01 -15.39
N ALA A 21 -16.41 -17.44 -14.16
CA ALA A 21 -17.70 -18.04 -13.81
C ALA A 21 -18.87 -17.06 -14.00
N LEU A 22 -18.70 -15.79 -13.61
CA LEU A 22 -19.72 -14.76 -13.81
C LEU A 22 -20.00 -14.51 -15.30
N SER A 23 -18.97 -14.58 -16.15
CA SER A 23 -19.11 -14.41 -17.61
C SER A 23 -19.84 -15.58 -18.30
N LEU A 24 -19.95 -16.74 -17.65
CA LEU A 24 -20.75 -17.86 -18.14
C LEU A 24 -22.25 -17.67 -17.93
N VAL A 25 -22.64 -16.80 -17.00
CA VAL A 25 -24.05 -16.49 -16.74
C VAL A 25 -24.60 -15.66 -17.91
N GLU A 26 -25.79 -16.00 -18.38
CA GLU A 26 -26.54 -15.20 -19.36
C GLU A 26 -27.71 -14.51 -18.62
N PRO A 27 -27.57 -13.25 -18.21
CA PRO A 27 -28.58 -12.56 -17.40
C PRO A 27 -29.95 -12.49 -18.09
N ARG A 28 -29.98 -12.39 -19.43
CA ARG A 28 -31.22 -12.32 -20.23
C ARG A 28 -32.09 -13.57 -20.15
N ARG A 29 -31.52 -14.71 -19.71
CA ARG A 29 -32.23 -15.98 -19.56
C ARG A 29 -32.70 -16.23 -18.13
N LEU A 30 -32.35 -15.35 -17.18
CA LEU A 30 -32.76 -15.48 -15.80
C LEU A 30 -34.20 -15.00 -15.61
N GLY A 31 -34.95 -15.67 -14.73
CA GLY A 31 -36.22 -15.13 -14.24
C GLY A 31 -36.00 -13.93 -13.30
N PRO A 32 -37.06 -13.20 -12.90
CA PRO A 32 -36.94 -11.96 -12.12
C PRO A 32 -36.14 -12.11 -10.83
N LEU A 33 -36.33 -13.24 -10.11
CA LEU A 33 -35.58 -13.53 -8.89
C LEU A 33 -34.10 -13.82 -9.17
N GLY A 34 -33.81 -14.63 -10.19
CA GLY A 34 -32.42 -14.94 -10.57
C GLY A 34 -31.67 -13.70 -11.03
N HIS A 35 -32.36 -12.78 -11.71
CA HIS A 35 -31.80 -11.51 -12.16
C HIS A 35 -31.47 -10.58 -11.00
N ALA A 36 -32.36 -10.45 -10.02
CA ALA A 36 -32.09 -9.70 -8.79
C ALA A 36 -30.92 -10.31 -7.98
N THR A 37 -30.89 -11.64 -7.83
CA THR A 37 -29.80 -12.34 -7.13
C THR A 37 -28.45 -12.14 -7.83
N TYR A 38 -28.43 -12.19 -9.16
CA TYR A 38 -27.22 -11.93 -9.95
C TYR A 38 -26.67 -10.53 -9.69
N ARG A 39 -27.52 -9.49 -9.81
CA ARG A 39 -27.12 -8.08 -9.60
C ARG A 39 -26.59 -7.82 -8.19
N ILE A 40 -27.28 -8.35 -7.18
CA ILE A 40 -26.84 -8.25 -5.77
C ILE A 40 -25.52 -8.99 -5.59
N GLY A 41 -25.35 -10.17 -6.18
CA GLY A 41 -24.13 -10.95 -6.10
C GLY A 41 -22.92 -10.23 -6.68
N VAL A 42 -23.06 -9.64 -7.88
CA VAL A 42 -21.97 -8.89 -8.53
C VAL A 42 -21.61 -7.64 -7.73
N ALA A 43 -22.61 -6.92 -7.22
CA ALA A 43 -22.39 -5.74 -6.39
C ALA A 43 -21.71 -6.08 -5.06
N ALA A 44 -22.14 -7.16 -4.39
CA ALA A 44 -21.52 -7.62 -3.16
C ALA A 44 -20.08 -8.10 -3.37
N ALA A 45 -19.81 -8.81 -4.47
CA ALA A 45 -18.46 -9.22 -4.84
C ALA A 45 -17.56 -8.00 -5.10
N THR A 46 -18.07 -6.99 -5.80
CA THR A 46 -17.34 -5.73 -6.05
C THR A 46 -17.06 -4.98 -4.76
N ALA A 47 -18.06 -4.86 -3.88
CA ALA A 47 -17.90 -4.25 -2.57
C ALA A 47 -16.82 -4.96 -1.73
N ALA A 48 -16.82 -6.30 -1.73
CA ALA A 48 -15.84 -7.09 -0.99
C ALA A 48 -14.41 -6.93 -1.57
N LEU A 49 -14.27 -6.89 -2.89
CA LEU A 49 -12.97 -6.68 -3.55
C LEU A 49 -12.39 -5.30 -3.24
N VAL A 50 -13.21 -4.24 -3.33
CA VAL A 50 -12.78 -2.88 -3.02
C VAL A 50 -12.49 -2.71 -1.53
N ALA A 51 -13.32 -3.29 -0.65
CA ALA A 51 -13.05 -3.29 0.78
C ALA A 51 -11.76 -4.03 1.13
N ASP A 52 -11.41 -5.11 0.42
CA ASP A 52 -10.14 -5.80 0.63
C ASP A 52 -8.96 -4.98 0.12
N SER A 53 -9.06 -4.34 -1.05
CA SER A 53 -7.98 -3.51 -1.59
C SER A 53 -7.71 -2.27 -0.74
N SER A 54 -8.76 -1.57 -0.29
CA SER A 54 -8.64 -0.37 0.57
C SER A 54 -8.01 -0.65 1.93
N ARG A 55 -7.84 -1.92 2.35
CA ARG A 55 -7.11 -2.26 3.59
C ARG A 55 -5.59 -2.13 3.43
N TYR A 56 -5.10 -2.15 2.20
CA TYR A 56 -3.66 -2.14 1.89
C TYR A 56 -3.19 -0.80 1.31
N ASP A 57 -4.12 0.10 0.97
CA ASP A 57 -3.86 1.43 0.45
C ASP A 57 -4.13 2.49 1.53
N LEU A 58 -3.21 3.47 1.64
CA LEU A 58 -3.22 4.75 2.40
C LEU A 58 -4.23 4.94 3.56
N PRO A 59 -3.83 5.57 4.68
CA PRO A 59 -4.67 5.78 5.88
C PRO A 59 -5.93 6.66 5.71
N VAL A 60 -6.20 7.18 4.51
CA VAL A 60 -7.37 8.00 4.17
C VAL A 60 -8.59 7.16 3.77
N LEU A 61 -8.40 5.90 3.39
CA LEU A 61 -9.47 5.03 2.91
C LEU A 61 -10.18 4.30 4.07
N ASP A 62 -11.52 4.24 4.02
CA ASP A 62 -12.33 3.45 4.94
C ASP A 62 -12.84 2.22 4.18
N PRO A 63 -12.28 1.02 4.45
CA PRO A 63 -12.63 -0.21 3.74
C PRO A 63 -14.12 -0.51 3.68
N VAL A 64 -14.86 -0.18 4.74
CA VAL A 64 -16.31 -0.46 4.79
C VAL A 64 -17.06 0.54 3.93
N ARG A 65 -16.75 1.83 4.08
CA ARG A 65 -17.40 2.89 3.30
C ARG A 65 -17.11 2.75 1.81
N ASP A 66 -15.85 2.52 1.43
CA ASP A 66 -15.44 2.43 0.04
C ASP A 66 -16.02 1.19 -0.64
N GLY A 67 -16.03 0.05 0.06
CA GLY A 67 -16.71 -1.16 -0.42
C GLY A 67 -18.21 -0.92 -0.65
N VAL A 68 -18.90 -0.28 0.31
CA VAL A 68 -20.34 0.04 0.17
C VAL A 68 -20.60 0.98 -1.01
N VAL A 69 -19.78 2.03 -1.17
CA VAL A 69 -19.89 2.98 -2.29
C VAL A 69 -19.68 2.25 -3.62
N ALA A 70 -18.64 1.43 -3.73
CA ALA A 70 -18.35 0.67 -4.95
C ALA A 70 -19.48 -0.32 -5.29
N GLY A 71 -20.01 -1.04 -4.30
CA GLY A 71 -21.16 -1.93 -4.50
C GLY A 71 -22.42 -1.16 -4.93
N GLY A 72 -22.69 0.00 -4.32
CA GLY A 72 -23.81 0.86 -4.68
C GLY A 72 -23.71 1.42 -6.10
N VAL A 73 -22.53 1.92 -6.49
CA VAL A 73 -22.25 2.37 -7.86
C VAL A 73 -22.44 1.22 -8.85
N THR A 74 -21.95 0.03 -8.51
CA THR A 74 -22.10 -1.18 -9.33
C THR A 74 -23.57 -1.53 -9.56
N LEU A 75 -24.40 -1.51 -8.52
CA LEU A 75 -25.85 -1.70 -8.66
C LEU A 75 -26.49 -0.63 -9.56
N GLY A 76 -26.10 0.64 -9.38
CA GLY A 76 -26.62 1.75 -10.18
C GLY A 76 -26.25 1.65 -11.66
N LEU A 77 -25.15 0.98 -12.00
CA LEU A 77 -24.68 0.79 -13.38
C LEU A 77 -25.10 -0.56 -13.99
N MET A 78 -25.82 -1.42 -13.28
CA MET A 78 -26.13 -2.79 -13.75
C MET A 78 -26.82 -2.83 -15.11
N ASP A 79 -27.79 -1.95 -15.37
CA ASP A 79 -28.49 -1.94 -16.67
C ASP A 79 -27.53 -1.61 -17.83
N LEU A 80 -26.57 -0.71 -17.62
CA LEU A 80 -25.55 -0.36 -18.60
C LEU A 80 -24.59 -1.54 -18.82
N LEU A 81 -24.13 -2.16 -17.73
CA LEU A 81 -23.22 -3.30 -17.78
C LEU A 81 -23.86 -4.50 -18.50
N GLU A 82 -25.11 -4.81 -18.20
CA GLU A 82 -25.86 -5.88 -18.86
C GLU A 82 -26.15 -5.57 -20.34
N SER A 83 -26.43 -4.30 -20.67
CA SER A 83 -26.61 -3.88 -22.07
C SER A 83 -25.30 -4.04 -22.86
N PHE A 84 -24.17 -3.65 -22.27
CA PHE A 84 -22.86 -3.82 -22.89
C PHE A 84 -22.51 -5.31 -23.05
N ASP A 85 -22.73 -6.13 -22.02
CA ASP A 85 -22.56 -7.58 -22.07
C ASP A 85 -23.40 -8.22 -23.19
N ALA A 86 -24.68 -7.85 -23.29
CA ALA A 86 -25.55 -8.33 -24.36
C ALA A 86 -25.00 -7.97 -25.75
N ARG A 87 -24.53 -6.72 -25.95
CA ARG A 87 -23.91 -6.30 -27.21
C ARG A 87 -22.66 -7.11 -27.55
N MET A 88 -21.82 -7.43 -26.57
CA MET A 88 -20.63 -8.26 -26.80
C MET A 88 -21.00 -9.67 -27.24
N VAL A 89 -21.99 -10.29 -26.57
CA VAL A 89 -22.47 -11.62 -26.95
C VAL A 89 -23.08 -11.62 -28.34
N ASP A 90 -23.93 -10.65 -28.63
CA ASP A 90 -24.59 -10.53 -29.93
C ASP A 90 -23.57 -10.26 -31.05
N ALA A 91 -22.53 -9.46 -30.77
CA ALA A 91 -21.41 -9.25 -31.71
C ALA A 91 -20.61 -10.52 -31.97
N LEU A 92 -20.27 -11.30 -30.93
CA LEU A 92 -19.58 -12.58 -31.09
C LEU A 92 -20.43 -13.61 -31.86
N GLN A 93 -21.74 -13.63 -31.64
CA GLN A 93 -22.66 -14.44 -32.43
C GLN A 93 -22.72 -13.98 -33.89
N GLY A 94 -22.73 -12.66 -34.13
CA GLY A 94 -22.66 -12.06 -35.46
C GLY A 94 -21.37 -12.40 -36.22
N LEU A 95 -20.28 -12.67 -35.49
CA LEU A 95 -19.01 -13.18 -36.02
C LEU A 95 -19.00 -14.71 -36.23
N GLY A 96 -20.10 -15.41 -35.92
CA GLY A 96 -20.25 -16.85 -36.11
C GLY A 96 -19.76 -17.73 -34.95
N MET A 97 -19.52 -17.16 -33.77
CA MET A 97 -19.08 -17.93 -32.60
C MET A 97 -20.23 -18.76 -32.01
N GLU A 98 -20.07 -20.09 -31.93
CA GLU A 98 -21.08 -20.99 -31.38
C GLU A 98 -21.23 -20.90 -29.85
N ARG A 99 -20.17 -20.48 -29.14
CA ARG A 99 -20.12 -20.43 -27.67
C ARG A 99 -19.56 -19.10 -27.15
N PRO A 100 -20.24 -17.96 -27.41
CA PRO A 100 -19.74 -16.63 -27.07
C PRO A 100 -19.46 -16.46 -25.57
N ARG A 101 -20.27 -17.07 -24.70
CA ARG A 101 -20.09 -17.04 -23.23
C ARG A 101 -18.81 -17.72 -22.77
N LEU A 102 -18.40 -18.82 -23.41
CA LEU A 102 -17.12 -19.48 -23.10
C LEU A 102 -15.94 -18.61 -23.53
N VAL A 103 -16.07 -17.92 -24.67
CA VAL A 103 -15.05 -16.99 -25.16
C VAL A 103 -14.89 -15.82 -24.18
N LEU A 104 -15.99 -15.20 -23.76
CA LEU A 104 -15.96 -14.12 -22.77
C LEU A 104 -15.42 -14.60 -21.41
N ALA A 105 -15.80 -15.78 -20.96
CA ALA A 105 -15.26 -16.37 -19.73
C ALA A 105 -13.75 -16.62 -19.82
N ALA A 106 -13.27 -17.14 -20.95
CA ALA A 106 -11.85 -17.35 -21.17
C ALA A 106 -11.09 -16.01 -21.23
N LEU A 107 -11.59 -15.03 -21.99
CA LEU A 107 -10.99 -13.71 -22.09
C LEU A 107 -11.00 -12.97 -20.74
N GLY A 108 -12.11 -13.04 -20.00
CA GLY A 108 -12.23 -12.46 -18.67
C GLY A 108 -11.29 -13.11 -17.67
N ALA A 109 -11.24 -14.44 -17.62
CA ALA A 109 -10.34 -15.17 -16.74
C ALA A 109 -8.86 -14.90 -17.08
N VAL A 110 -8.49 -14.91 -18.37
CA VAL A 110 -7.13 -14.59 -18.83
C VAL A 110 -6.80 -13.13 -18.56
N GLY A 111 -7.71 -12.20 -18.83
CA GLY A 111 -7.51 -10.77 -18.59
C GLY A 111 -7.37 -10.45 -17.11
N THR A 112 -8.19 -11.04 -16.24
CA THR A 112 -8.06 -10.90 -14.79
C THR A 112 -6.81 -11.58 -14.26
N ALA A 113 -6.48 -12.79 -14.73
CA ALA A 113 -5.23 -13.45 -14.36
C ALA A 113 -4.02 -12.64 -14.82
N ALA A 114 -4.07 -12.04 -16.02
CA ALA A 114 -3.09 -11.09 -16.50
C ALA A 114 -3.04 -9.89 -15.56
N VAL A 115 -4.10 -9.11 -15.35
CA VAL A 115 -4.05 -7.94 -14.44
C VAL A 115 -3.51 -8.27 -13.04
N ILE A 116 -3.88 -9.42 -12.45
CA ILE A 116 -3.40 -9.81 -11.12
C ILE A 116 -1.95 -10.35 -11.15
N ALA A 117 -1.50 -10.96 -12.26
CA ALA A 117 -0.16 -11.56 -12.39
C ALA A 117 0.86 -10.69 -13.15
N LEU A 118 0.41 -9.75 -13.98
CA LEU A 118 1.17 -8.83 -14.82
C LEU A 118 2.07 -7.89 -14.04
N PRO A 119 1.93 -7.69 -12.72
CA PRO A 119 2.98 -7.01 -11.99
C PRO A 119 4.36 -7.72 -12.10
N HIS A 120 4.49 -8.99 -12.54
CA HIS A 120 5.79 -9.71 -12.45
C HIS A 120 6.09 -10.79 -13.54
N ILE A 121 5.64 -10.66 -14.80
CA ILE A 121 5.93 -11.66 -15.88
C ILE A 121 6.74 -11.06 -17.06
N GLY A 122 7.74 -10.23 -16.77
CA GLY A 122 8.59 -9.61 -17.80
C GLY A 122 10.08 -9.52 -17.42
N ASP A 123 10.82 -10.56 -17.80
CA ASP A 123 12.28 -10.73 -17.99
C ASP A 123 13.30 -10.50 -16.84
N PRO A 124 14.11 -11.52 -16.46
CA PRO A 124 15.21 -11.41 -15.48
C PRO A 124 16.43 -10.55 -15.85
N ASP A 125 16.57 -10.07 -17.09
CA ASP A 125 17.67 -9.18 -17.51
C ASP A 125 17.10 -8.12 -18.47
N GLY A 126 17.19 -6.83 -18.11
CA GLY A 126 16.32 -5.77 -18.62
C GLY A 126 16.47 -5.34 -20.10
N ASP A 127 15.42 -4.72 -20.64
CA ASP A 127 15.49 -3.44 -21.38
C ASP A 127 14.07 -2.84 -21.55
N TRP A 128 14.03 -1.52 -21.62
CA TRP A 128 12.89 -0.62 -21.39
C TRP A 128 11.91 -0.43 -22.58
N SER A 129 10.63 -0.13 -22.30
CA SER A 129 9.75 0.66 -23.20
C SER A 129 8.51 1.23 -22.48
N PRO A 130 7.89 2.34 -22.93
CA PRO A 130 8.18 3.64 -22.35
C PRO A 130 6.89 4.42 -22.13
N LEU A 131 6.03 4.04 -21.18
CA LEU A 131 4.89 4.90 -20.79
C LEU A 131 4.45 4.80 -19.32
N GLU A 132 5.07 3.97 -18.49
CA GLU A 132 4.82 3.97 -17.05
C GLU A 132 6.17 3.88 -16.31
N GLU A 133 6.56 4.98 -15.68
CA GLU A 133 7.63 5.03 -14.68
C GLU A 133 7.31 4.02 -13.57
N THR A 134 7.78 2.79 -13.74
CA THR A 134 7.60 1.71 -12.76
C THR A 134 8.84 1.68 -11.88
N PHE A 135 8.74 2.26 -10.69
CA PHE A 135 9.68 2.04 -9.60
C PHE A 135 9.75 0.52 -9.36
N GLY A 136 10.88 -0.11 -9.70
CA GLY A 136 11.12 -1.52 -9.42
C GLY A 136 10.98 -1.81 -7.92
N GLU A 137 10.67 -3.08 -7.58
CA GLU A 137 10.66 -3.55 -6.20
C GLU A 137 12.00 -3.16 -5.56
N PRO A 138 12.05 -2.18 -4.64
CA PRO A 138 13.30 -1.47 -4.47
C PRO A 138 14.24 -2.36 -3.68
N THR A 139 15.43 -2.58 -4.23
CA THR A 139 16.42 -3.43 -3.59
C THR A 139 16.89 -2.72 -2.32
N GLY A 140 16.61 -3.32 -1.16
CA GLY A 140 17.03 -2.77 0.12
C GLY A 140 18.55 -2.70 0.22
N VAL A 141 19.11 -1.49 0.20
CA VAL A 141 20.52 -1.23 0.48
C VAL A 141 20.77 -1.25 1.99
N PRO A 142 22.02 -1.47 2.44
CA PRO A 142 22.34 -1.33 3.85
C PRO A 142 21.90 0.04 4.38
N LEU A 143 21.13 0.05 5.46
CA LEU A 143 20.72 1.27 6.14
C LEU A 143 21.97 2.06 6.59
N PRO A 144 22.11 3.35 6.19
CA PRO A 144 23.25 4.18 6.60
C PRO A 144 23.45 4.20 8.11
N SER A 145 24.70 4.25 8.56
CA SER A 145 25.07 4.22 9.99
C SER A 145 24.42 5.35 10.77
N GLU A 146 24.34 6.52 10.16
CA GLU A 146 23.80 7.75 10.74
C GLU A 146 22.29 7.60 10.97
N ALA A 147 21.56 7.13 9.95
CA ALA A 147 20.13 6.86 10.05
C ALA A 147 19.83 5.76 11.06
N ARG A 148 20.64 4.69 11.09
CA ARG A 148 20.51 3.60 12.06
C ARG A 148 20.70 4.10 13.49
N ALA A 149 21.72 4.91 13.74
CA ALA A 149 21.98 5.50 15.05
C ALA A 149 20.85 6.44 15.47
N LEU A 150 20.33 7.22 14.53
CA LEU A 150 19.21 8.13 14.77
C LEU A 150 17.93 7.38 15.14
N ILE A 151 17.58 6.33 14.40
CA ILE A 151 16.43 5.45 14.71
C ILE A 151 16.63 4.76 16.07
N ALA A 152 17.85 4.34 16.40
CA ALA A 152 18.15 3.76 17.70
C ALA A 152 17.91 4.74 18.87
N ALA A 153 18.32 6.01 18.72
CA ALA A 153 18.07 7.04 19.73
C ALA A 153 16.60 7.39 19.87
N LEU A 154 15.90 7.43 18.75
CA LEU A 154 14.46 7.59 18.65
C LEU A 154 13.67 6.47 19.37
N LEU A 155 14.18 5.24 19.35
CA LEU A 155 13.61 4.07 20.03
C LEU A 155 14.19 3.82 21.44
N ALA A 156 15.07 4.71 21.93
CA ALA A 156 15.73 4.53 23.20
C ALA A 156 14.75 4.66 24.37
N ASP A 157 14.99 3.86 25.40
CA ASP A 157 14.21 3.92 26.63
C ASP A 157 14.37 5.30 27.28
N ALA A 158 13.27 5.79 27.86
CA ALA A 158 13.28 7.01 28.65
C ALA A 158 14.15 6.82 29.91
N PRO A 159 15.05 7.77 30.23
CA PRO A 159 15.70 7.76 31.54
C PRO A 159 14.67 7.78 32.68
N ASP A 160 13.59 8.57 32.53
CA ASP A 160 12.62 8.87 33.59
C ASP A 160 11.14 8.68 33.17
N GLY A 161 10.86 7.88 32.13
CA GLY A 161 9.51 7.75 31.55
C GLY A 161 9.09 6.31 31.29
N PRO A 162 7.79 6.06 31.00
CA PRO A 162 7.32 4.74 30.63
C PRO A 162 8.00 4.27 29.34
N ALA A 163 8.28 2.96 29.28
CA ALA A 163 8.81 2.35 28.08
C ALA A 163 7.84 2.54 26.90
N LEU A 164 8.39 2.78 25.72
CA LEU A 164 7.62 2.94 24.50
C LEU A 164 6.99 1.58 24.11
N PRO A 165 5.66 1.49 23.96
CA PRO A 165 4.99 0.28 23.50
C PRO A 165 5.61 -0.22 22.19
N GLY A 166 5.91 -1.51 22.11
CA GLY A 166 6.49 -2.13 20.91
C GLY A 166 7.96 -1.78 20.62
N ALA A 167 8.60 -0.88 21.37
CA ALA A 167 9.96 -0.44 21.08
C ALA A 167 11.01 -1.55 21.17
N GLU A 168 10.82 -2.56 22.03
CA GLU A 168 11.69 -3.73 22.07
C GLU A 168 11.68 -4.49 20.73
N ALA A 169 10.48 -4.74 20.19
CA ALA A 169 10.34 -5.40 18.88
C ALA A 169 10.92 -4.53 17.74
N LEU A 170 10.72 -3.21 17.79
CA LEU A 170 11.29 -2.30 16.79
C LEU A 170 12.83 -2.22 16.87
N ARG A 171 13.40 -2.30 18.08
CA ARG A 171 14.85 -2.36 18.28
C ARG A 171 15.46 -3.65 17.71
N ASP A 172 14.77 -4.79 17.86
CA ASP A 172 15.21 -6.04 17.23
C ASP A 172 15.17 -5.93 15.70
N GLN A 173 14.08 -5.38 15.15
CA GLN A 173 13.93 -5.18 13.71
C GLN A 173 14.99 -4.25 13.14
N LEU A 174 15.41 -3.23 13.90
CA LEU A 174 16.45 -2.31 13.47
C LEU A 174 17.71 -3.06 13.06
N ALA A 175 18.08 -4.17 13.74
CA ALA A 175 19.27 -4.95 13.42
C ALA A 175 19.28 -5.49 11.98
N SER A 176 18.13 -5.88 11.44
CA SER A 176 17.97 -6.38 10.06
C SER A 176 17.42 -5.35 9.07
N ALA A 177 17.03 -4.15 9.54
CA ALA A 177 16.47 -3.10 8.71
C ALA A 177 17.43 -2.63 7.61
N ARG A 178 16.86 -2.45 6.41
CA ARG A 178 17.49 -1.94 5.20
C ARG A 178 16.84 -0.63 4.79
N ALA A 179 17.55 0.18 4.02
CA ALA A 179 16.98 1.35 3.39
C ALA A 179 16.57 1.04 1.96
N LEU A 180 15.48 1.65 1.52
CA LEU A 180 15.09 1.65 0.12
C LEU A 180 16.06 2.53 -0.67
N ASP A 181 16.67 2.02 -1.75
CA ASP A 181 17.46 2.86 -2.64
C ASP A 181 16.53 3.67 -3.55
N THR A 182 16.29 4.92 -3.17
CA THR A 182 15.54 5.90 -3.97
C THR A 182 16.45 6.73 -4.88
N GLY A 183 17.75 6.41 -4.98
CA GLY A 183 18.71 7.14 -5.82
C GLY A 183 19.23 8.45 -5.20
N GLY A 184 19.04 8.67 -3.90
CA GLY A 184 19.57 9.82 -3.18
C GLY A 184 19.25 9.80 -1.67
N VAL A 185 19.95 10.62 -0.88
CA VAL A 185 19.61 10.86 0.53
C VAL A 185 18.44 11.85 0.54
N SER A 186 17.22 11.33 0.53
CA SER A 186 16.01 12.12 0.74
C SER A 186 15.77 12.36 2.23
N THR A 187 15.06 13.45 2.54
CA THR A 187 14.49 13.72 3.86
C THR A 187 13.54 12.64 4.35
N ASP A 188 13.08 11.80 3.43
CA ASP A 188 12.29 10.60 3.67
C ASP A 188 13.14 9.37 3.35
N LEU A 189 13.40 8.55 4.37
CA LEU A 189 14.16 7.33 4.27
C LEU A 189 13.24 6.14 4.52
N GLN A 190 12.90 5.43 3.44
CA GLN A 190 12.03 4.27 3.53
C GLN A 190 12.81 3.06 4.04
N LEU A 191 12.21 2.35 4.98
CA LEU A 191 12.80 1.22 5.68
C LEU A 191 12.14 -0.07 5.22
N VAL A 192 12.97 -1.10 5.04
CA VAL A 192 12.53 -2.45 4.68
C VAL A 192 13.01 -3.40 5.76
N VAL A 193 12.07 -4.10 6.39
CA VAL A 193 12.34 -5.17 7.36
C VAL A 193 11.74 -6.47 6.83
N GLU A 194 12.61 -7.33 6.30
CA GLU A 194 12.25 -8.66 5.85
C GLU A 194 12.12 -9.59 7.08
N ASP A 195 11.04 -10.39 7.11
CA ASP A 195 10.80 -11.45 8.10
C ASP A 195 11.18 -11.12 9.57
N PRO A 196 10.53 -10.11 10.18
CA PRO A 196 10.81 -9.71 11.56
C PRO A 196 10.47 -10.85 12.53
N GLU A 197 11.36 -11.09 13.49
CA GLU A 197 11.13 -12.08 14.55
C GLU A 197 9.91 -11.72 15.40
N ARG A 198 9.72 -10.42 15.65
CA ARG A 198 8.61 -9.86 16.43
C ARG A 198 8.02 -8.64 15.73
N LEU A 199 6.70 -8.58 15.67
CA LEU A 199 5.97 -7.37 15.26
C LEU A 199 5.71 -6.50 16.48
N ALA A 200 5.87 -5.19 16.30
CA ALA A 200 5.51 -4.21 17.31
C ALA A 200 3.98 -4.20 17.53
N VAL A 201 3.57 -3.97 18.77
CA VAL A 201 2.18 -3.79 19.15
C VAL A 201 2.07 -2.47 19.89
N PRO A 202 1.15 -1.58 19.47
CA PRO A 202 0.23 -1.68 18.32
C PRO A 202 0.91 -1.74 16.93
N ARG A 203 0.20 -2.33 15.95
CA ARG A 203 0.72 -2.58 14.60
C ARG A 203 0.65 -1.38 13.64
N GLN A 204 -0.19 -0.40 13.92
CA GLN A 204 -0.22 0.84 13.16
C GLN A 204 -0.15 1.97 14.18
N GLN A 205 0.92 2.76 14.11
CA GLN A 205 1.08 3.88 15.02
C GLN A 205 1.87 5.02 14.37
N LEU A 206 1.38 6.24 14.57
CA LEU A 206 2.12 7.50 14.38
C LEU A 206 2.84 7.95 15.67
N TRP A 207 2.80 7.11 16.70
CA TRP A 207 3.26 7.37 18.07
C TRP A 207 4.10 6.17 18.51
N PRO A 208 5.31 6.32 19.09
CA PRO A 208 5.85 7.48 19.80
C PRO A 208 7.08 8.15 19.20
N VAL A 209 7.46 7.91 17.95
CA VAL A 209 8.84 8.19 17.55
C VAL A 209 8.99 9.53 16.84
N ARG A 210 8.71 10.61 17.58
CA ARG A 210 9.01 11.98 17.14
C ARG A 210 10.16 12.59 17.92
N ALA A 211 10.98 13.36 17.24
CA ALA A 211 11.96 14.23 17.87
C ALA A 211 12.06 15.57 17.17
N GLU A 212 12.57 16.57 17.88
CA GLU A 212 12.86 17.88 17.32
C GLU A 212 14.36 18.13 17.33
N PHE A 213 14.85 18.83 16.32
CA PHE A 213 16.20 19.39 16.33
C PHE A 213 16.19 20.79 15.71
N ARG A 214 17.28 21.52 15.92
CA ARG A 214 17.44 22.87 15.38
C ARG A 214 18.70 22.98 14.55
N ARG A 215 18.60 23.67 13.41
CA ARG A 215 19.74 23.98 12.56
C ARG A 215 19.60 25.38 11.97
N GLY A 216 20.63 26.21 12.10
CA GLY A 216 20.56 27.60 11.64
C GLY A 216 19.44 28.43 12.30
N GLY A 217 18.98 28.02 13.48
CA GLY A 217 17.83 28.64 14.17
C GLY A 217 16.45 28.25 13.64
N ILE A 218 16.37 27.26 12.74
CA ILE A 218 15.12 26.69 12.19
C ILE A 218 14.78 25.42 12.97
N ARG A 219 13.51 25.21 13.29
CA ARG A 219 13.01 23.98 13.92
C ARG A 219 12.65 22.94 12.86
N TYR A 220 13.11 21.71 13.06
CA TYR A 220 12.76 20.54 12.27
C TYR A 220 12.17 19.46 13.17
N VAL A 221 11.33 18.60 12.59
CA VAL A 221 10.73 17.44 13.26
C VAL A 221 11.16 16.18 12.54
N LEU A 222 11.68 15.22 13.29
CA LEU A 222 11.86 13.84 12.88
C LEU A 222 10.61 13.05 13.24
N GLU A 223 10.14 12.22 12.32
CA GLU A 223 9.04 11.29 12.54
C GLU A 223 9.44 9.91 12.00
N LEU A 224 9.34 8.89 12.84
CA LEU A 224 9.46 7.49 12.41
C LEU A 224 8.07 6.83 12.42
N GLN A 225 7.67 6.33 11.27
CA GLN A 225 6.40 5.66 11.02
C GLN A 225 6.52 4.14 11.19
N ILE A 226 5.45 3.55 11.73
CA ILE A 226 5.33 2.11 11.99
C ILE A 226 4.17 1.53 11.18
N ASP A 227 4.48 0.58 10.29
CA ASP A 227 3.54 -0.05 9.36
C ASP A 227 3.40 -1.55 9.63
N ASP A 228 2.19 -2.02 9.94
CA ASP A 228 1.89 -3.41 10.35
C ASP A 228 2.85 -3.99 11.41
N GLY A 229 3.30 -3.14 12.34
CA GLY A 229 4.21 -3.47 13.43
C GLY A 229 5.68 -3.51 12.99
N ARG A 230 6.00 -2.90 11.85
CA ARG A 230 7.36 -2.84 11.27
C ARG A 230 7.88 -1.40 11.20
N LEU A 231 9.20 -1.24 11.20
CA LEU A 231 9.83 0.03 10.81
C LEU A 231 9.46 0.35 9.35
N GLY A 232 8.82 1.51 9.11
CA GLY A 232 8.28 1.89 7.80
C GLY A 232 9.06 3.03 7.12
N MET A 233 9.04 4.22 7.70
CA MET A 233 9.64 5.43 7.10
C MET A 233 10.20 6.34 8.18
N LEU A 234 11.40 6.90 7.96
CA LEU A 234 11.93 8.00 8.74
C LEU A 234 11.85 9.29 7.91
N SER A 235 11.13 10.29 8.39
CA SER A 235 10.91 11.55 7.70
C SER A 235 11.43 12.75 8.50
N VAL A 236 11.98 13.73 7.79
CA VAL A 236 12.30 15.05 8.32
C VAL A 236 11.32 16.07 7.76
N MET A 237 10.60 16.74 8.66
CA MET A 237 9.58 17.72 8.34
C MET A 237 9.92 19.10 8.90
N VAL A 238 9.29 20.14 8.35
CA VAL A 238 9.24 21.48 8.95
C VAL A 238 7.82 21.68 9.49
N PRO A 239 7.64 22.04 10.76
CA PRO A 239 6.32 22.42 11.27
C PRO A 239 5.76 23.65 10.55
N ASP A 240 4.45 23.65 10.30
CA ASP A 240 3.77 24.75 9.59
C ASP A 240 3.92 26.10 10.30
N GLU A 241 4.10 26.11 11.63
CA GLU A 241 4.27 27.35 12.40
C GLU A 241 5.70 27.91 12.37
N GLU A 242 6.65 27.27 11.67
CA GLU A 242 8.03 27.76 11.58
C GLU A 242 8.10 29.10 10.83
N PRO A 243 8.56 30.20 11.47
CA PRO A 243 8.60 31.52 10.85
C PRO A 243 9.43 31.60 9.56
N ARG A 244 10.39 30.68 9.38
CA ARG A 244 11.27 30.60 8.20
C ARG A 244 10.92 29.43 7.29
N LEU A 245 9.65 29.00 7.25
CA LEU A 245 9.17 27.82 6.52
C LEU A 245 9.73 27.69 5.09
N GLU A 246 9.61 28.73 4.25
CA GLU A 246 10.10 28.68 2.86
C GLU A 246 11.60 28.40 2.78
N HIS A 247 12.38 29.04 3.65
CA HIS A 247 13.82 28.82 3.71
C HIS A 247 14.15 27.42 4.24
N ALA A 248 13.40 26.94 5.23
CA ALA A 248 13.54 25.62 5.81
C ALA A 248 13.28 24.50 4.79
N LEU A 249 12.21 24.63 4.01
CA LEU A 249 11.87 23.71 2.92
C LEU A 249 12.95 23.72 1.83
N SER A 250 13.46 24.90 1.45
CA SER A 250 14.58 25.00 0.50
C SER A 250 15.85 24.32 1.01
N GLN A 251 16.11 24.32 2.32
CA GLN A 251 17.25 23.59 2.88
C GLN A 251 17.02 22.08 2.90
N LEU A 252 15.81 21.62 3.21
CA LEU A 252 15.45 20.20 3.20
C LEU A 252 15.55 19.58 1.82
N SER A 253 15.13 20.28 0.79
CA SER A 253 15.26 19.81 -0.60
C SER A 253 16.69 19.91 -1.15
N SER A 254 17.65 20.40 -0.35
CA SER A 254 19.05 20.50 -0.77
C SER A 254 19.74 19.13 -0.74
N PRO A 255 20.50 18.74 -1.78
CA PRO A 255 21.30 17.52 -1.76
C PRO A 255 22.43 17.55 -0.71
N ALA A 256 22.70 18.73 -0.13
CA ALA A 256 23.66 18.89 0.97
C ALA A 256 23.01 18.71 2.37
N PHE A 257 21.70 18.40 2.43
CA PHE A 257 21.04 18.14 3.69
C PHE A 257 21.57 16.83 4.30
N VAL A 258 21.93 16.89 5.58
CA VAL A 258 22.43 15.74 6.34
C VAL A 258 21.52 15.52 7.54
N LEU A 259 21.23 14.26 7.86
CA LEU A 259 20.49 13.92 9.08
C LEU A 259 21.21 14.48 10.33
N PRO A 260 20.48 14.87 11.39
CA PRO A 260 21.10 15.34 12.62
C PRO A 260 21.80 14.20 13.35
N ASP A 261 22.78 14.55 14.19
CA ASP A 261 23.37 13.58 15.10
C ASP A 261 22.37 13.19 16.20
N PRO A 262 22.43 11.96 16.75
CA PRO A 262 21.48 11.49 17.75
C PRO A 262 21.47 12.28 19.07
N ASP A 263 22.50 13.08 19.36
CA ASP A 263 22.60 13.96 20.52
C ASP A 263 22.03 15.37 20.26
N GLU A 264 21.75 15.72 19.00
CA GLU A 264 21.13 16.99 18.61
C GLU A 264 19.58 16.94 18.69
N ILE A 265 19.01 15.76 18.89
CA ILE A 265 17.55 15.56 18.91
C ILE A 265 16.98 15.62 20.32
N VAL A 266 15.79 16.21 20.43
CA VAL A 266 14.97 16.23 21.64
C VAL A 266 13.73 15.40 21.37
N LEU A 267 13.62 14.24 22.02
CA LEU A 267 12.45 13.37 21.90
C LEU A 267 11.19 14.12 22.33
N ARG A 268 10.14 14.05 21.52
CA ARG A 268 8.82 14.58 21.85
C ARG A 268 7.92 13.42 22.26
N ARG A 269 7.63 13.35 23.56
CA ARG A 269 6.67 12.40 24.12
C ARG A 269 5.38 13.13 24.44
N GLU A 270 4.24 12.56 24.10
CA GLU A 270 2.94 13.20 24.25
C GLU A 270 2.54 13.46 25.72
N THR A 271 3.26 12.90 26.70
CA THR A 271 3.11 13.28 28.11
C THR A 271 3.54 14.73 28.39
N ASP A 272 4.23 15.39 27.44
CA ASP A 272 4.71 16.78 27.53
C ASP A 272 3.84 17.78 26.73
N ALA A 273 2.59 17.44 26.40
CA ALA A 273 1.62 18.46 25.99
C ALA A 273 1.16 19.27 27.23
N PRO A 274 1.07 20.61 27.14
CA PRO A 274 0.51 21.44 28.21
C PRO A 274 -0.99 21.17 28.47
#